data_AF-A0A976E4N1-F1
#
_entry.id   AF-A0A976E4N1-F1
#
_cell.length_a   1.000
_cell.length_b   1.000
_cell.length_c   1.000
_cell.angle_alpha   90.00
_cell.angle_beta   90.00
_cell.angle_gamma   90.00
#
_symmetry.space_group_name_H-M   'P 1'
#
loop_
_entity.id
_entity.type
_entity.pdbx_description
1 polymer ?
#
loop_
_entity_poly.entity_id
_entity_poly.type
_entity_poly.pdbx_seq_one_letter_code
_entity_poly.pdbx_strand_id
1 'polypeptide(L)' 'MCRAYQDLCVPPEATNLMVLRVAIRRLHPDTLAVRSWRAARKRYYRDLLTAHQAAQDQPSVQPD' A
#
# COMPACT_ATOMS: atom_id res chain seq x y z
N MET A 1 -8.33 4.37 8.37
CA MET A 1 -7.83 4.05 7.01
C MET A 1 -6.49 4.74 6.79
N CYS A 2 -5.49 4.04 6.26
CA CYS A 2 -4.12 4.55 6.13
C CYS A 2 -4.04 5.58 4.98
N ARG A 3 -3.65 6.84 5.25
CA ARG A 3 -3.63 7.93 4.25
C ARG A 3 -2.75 7.59 3.04
N ALA A 4 -1.61 6.94 3.31
CA ALA A 4 -0.70 6.47 2.26
C ALA A 4 -1.38 5.49 1.28
N TYR A 5 -2.31 4.64 1.72
CA TYR A 5 -3.05 3.74 0.82
C TYR A 5 -4.04 4.50 -0.06
N GLN A 6 -4.73 5.50 0.50
CA GLN A 6 -5.64 6.36 -0.26
C GLN A 6 -4.89 7.16 -1.33
N ASP A 7 -3.72 7.69 -1.00
CA ASP A 7 -2.86 8.40 -1.95
C ASP A 7 -2.40 7.48 -3.09
N LEU A 8 -2.30 6.17 -2.84
CA LEU A 8 -1.93 5.19 -3.87
C LEU A 8 -2.99 5.00 -4.96
N CYS A 9 -4.25 5.37 -4.70
CA CYS A 9 -5.39 5.21 -5.62
C CYS A 9 -5.45 3.81 -6.26
N VAL A 10 -5.09 2.77 -5.50
CA VAL A 10 -5.12 1.38 -5.99
C VAL A 10 -6.53 0.83 -5.79
N PRO A 11 -7.11 0.17 -6.81
CA PRO A 11 -8.41 -0.47 -6.65
C PRO A 11 -8.34 -1.60 -5.60
N PRO A 12 -9.42 -1.86 -4.84
CA PRO A 12 -9.46 -2.96 -3.89
C PRO A 12 -9.30 -4.33 -4.57
N GLU A 13 -9.68 -4.47 -5.85
CA GLU A 13 -9.48 -5.69 -6.65
C GLU A 13 -8.02 -5.92 -7.07
N ALA A 14 -7.13 -4.94 -6.84
CA ALA A 14 -5.71 -5.10 -7.11
C ALA A 14 -5.10 -6.21 -6.25
N THR A 15 -4.04 -6.82 -6.76
CA THR A 15 -3.28 -7.80 -5.97
C THR A 15 -2.36 -7.10 -4.97
N ASN A 16 -2.09 -7.76 -3.84
CA ASN A 16 -1.08 -7.33 -2.86
C ASN A 16 0.26 -6.95 -3.51
N LEU A 17 0.70 -7.71 -4.52
CA LEU A 17 1.93 -7.43 -5.26
C LEU A 17 1.86 -6.11 -6.02
N MET A 18 0.71 -5.82 -6.66
CA MET A 18 0.51 -4.57 -7.38
C MET A 18 0.55 -3.37 -6.42
N VAL A 19 -0.11 -3.46 -5.27
CA VAL A 19 -0.10 -2.44 -4.22
C VAL A 19 1.34 -2.13 -3.77
N LEU A 20 2.15 -3.17 -3.51
CA LEU A 20 3.57 -2.99 -3.16
C LEU A 20 4.38 -2.38 -4.30
N ARG A 21 4.17 -2.78 -5.56
CA ARG A 21 4.88 -2.21 -6.71
C ARG A 21 4.56 -0.73 -6.93
N VAL A 22 3.32 -0.31 -6.71
CA VAL A 22 2.94 1.12 -6.80
C VAL A 22 3.58 1.89 -5.64
N ALA A 23 3.55 1.35 -4.43
CA ALA A 23 4.18 1.96 -3.27
C ALA A 23 5.69 2.14 -3.48
N ILE A 24 6.40 1.09 -3.90
CA ILE A 24 7.84 1.14 -4.19
C ILE A 24 8.16 2.16 -5.27
N ARG A 25 7.35 2.24 -6.34
CA ARG A 25 7.52 3.24 -7.41
C ARG A 25 7.31 4.68 -6.94
N ARG A 26 6.43 4.90 -5.95
CA ARG A 26 6.22 6.22 -5.33
C ARG A 26 7.33 6.61 -4.34
N LEU A 27 8.01 5.64 -3.74
CA LEU A 27 9.14 5.92 -2.85
C LEU A 27 10.35 6.40 -3.67
N HIS A 28 10.98 7.50 -3.24
CA HIS A 28 12.20 7.99 -3.86
C HIS A 28 13.33 6.93 -3.80
N PRO A 29 14.16 6.74 -4.85
CA PRO A 29 15.25 5.77 -4.84
C PRO A 29 16.23 5.97 -3.67
N ASP A 30 16.46 7.21 -3.23
CA ASP A 30 17.29 7.47 -2.04
C ASP A 30 16.66 6.90 -0.76
N THR A 31 15.34 7.02 -0.60
CA THR A 31 14.57 6.40 0.49
C THR A 31 14.72 4.88 0.47
N LEU A 32 14.89 4.26 -0.70
CA LEU A 32 15.13 2.82 -0.85
C LEU A 32 16.59 2.42 -0.59
N ALA A 33 17.54 3.28 -0.96
CA ALA A 33 18.97 3.07 -0.77
C ALA A 33 19.39 3.17 0.71
N VAL A 34 18.71 3.97 1.53
CA VAL A 34 19.01 4.09 2.96
C VAL A 34 18.75 2.77 3.69
N ARG A 35 19.82 2.10 4.14
CA ARG A 35 19.76 0.77 4.78
C ARG A 35 19.14 0.81 6.18
N SER A 36 19.35 1.89 6.93
CA SER A 36 18.77 2.08 8.27
C SER A 36 17.24 2.17 8.24
N TRP A 37 16.66 2.54 7.09
CA TRP A 37 15.22 2.64 6.90
C TRP A 37 14.54 1.30 6.58
N ARG A 38 15.30 0.20 6.46
CA ARG A 38 14.71 -1.13 6.19
C ARG A 38 13.59 -1.49 7.16
N ALA A 39 13.74 -1.19 8.46
CA ALA A 39 12.70 -1.46 9.46
C ALA A 39 11.46 -0.59 9.24
N ALA A 40 11.65 0.72 8.99
CA ALA A 40 10.58 1.64 8.68
C ALA A 40 9.81 1.24 7.41
N ARG A 41 10.53 0.86 6.33
CA ARG A 41 9.91 0.37 5.08
C ARG A 41 9.07 -0.88 5.30
N LYS A 42 9.55 -1.84 6.09
CA LYS A 42 8.77 -3.04 6.42
C LYS A 42 7.48 -2.71 7.18
N ARG A 43 7.53 -1.76 8.13
CA ARG A 43 6.32 -1.29 8.84
C ARG A 43 5.35 -0.63 7.87
N TYR A 44 5.86 0.29 7.05
CA TYR A 44 5.07 0.96 6.01
C TYR A 44 4.36 -0.03 5.07
N TYR A 45 5.07 -1.03 4.54
CA TYR A 45 4.45 -2.05 3.67
C TYR A 45 3.41 -2.91 4.40
N ARG A 46 3.60 -3.21 5.69
CA ARG A 46 2.61 -3.93 6.49
C ARG A 46 1.35 -3.11 6.70
N ASP A 47 1.50 -1.85 7.10
CA ASP A 47 0.35 -0.95 7.30
C ASP A 47 -0.44 -0.76 5.99
N LEU A 48 0.27 -0.75 4.86
CA LEU A 48 -0.32 -0.67 3.53
C LEU A 48 -1.13 -1.91 3.18
N LEU A 49 -0.59 -3.10 3.42
CA LEU A 49 -1.28 -4.36 3.15
C LEU A 49 -2.48 -4.55 4.08
N THR A 50 -2.36 -4.18 5.36
CA THR A 50 -3.49 -4.19 6.30
C THR A 50 -4.61 -3.25 5.83
N ALA A 51 -4.27 -2.05 5.34
CA ALA A 51 -5.25 -1.11 4.83
C ALA A 51 -5.91 -1.60 3.52
N HIS A 52 -5.15 -2.27 2.66
CA HIS A 52 -5.67 -2.86 1.44
C HIS A 52 -6.59 -4.05 1.72
N GLN A 53 -6.21 -4.94 2.63
CA GLN A 53 -7.05 -6.04 3.08
C GLN A 53 -8.37 -5.52 3.67
N ALA A 54 -8.31 -4.47 4.50
CA ALA A 54 -9.51 -3.82 5.00
C ALA A 54 -10.38 -3.21 3.88
N ALA A 55 -9.79 -2.74 2.78
CA ALA A 55 -10.53 -2.26 1.61
C ALA A 55 -11.08 -3.39 0.74
N GLN A 56 -10.49 -4.59 0.77
CA GLN A 56 -11.00 -5.80 0.11
C GLN A 56 -12.16 -6.41 0.90
N ASP A 57 -12.03 -6.46 2.22
CA ASP A 57 -13.06 -6.95 3.14
C ASP A 57 -14.22 -5.97 3.31
N GLN A 58 -14.03 -4.73 2.85
CA GLN A 58 -15.10 -3.76 2.71
C GLN A 58 -15.66 -3.95 1.31
N PRO A 59 -16.67 -4.84 1.14
CA PRO A 59 -17.22 -5.10 -0.17
C PRO A 59 -17.59 -3.75 -0.76
N SER A 60 -17.14 -3.51 -1.98
CA SER A 60 -17.84 -2.59 -2.85
C SER A 60 -19.31 -3.00 -2.76
N VAL A 61 -20.09 -2.19 -2.03
CA VAL A 61 -21.51 -2.07 -2.32
C VAL A 61 -21.51 -1.63 -3.78
N GLN A 62 -21.61 -2.62 -4.65
CA GLN A 62 -21.91 -2.48 -6.05
C GLN A 62 -23.29 -1.82 -6.05
N PRO A 63 -23.42 -0.54 -6.42
CA PRO A 63 -24.74 -0.05 -6.75
C PRO A 63 -25.15 -0.76 -8.04
N ASP A 64 -26.33 -1.36 -7.98
CA ASP A 64 -27.08 -2.03 -9.05
C ASP A 64 -27.01 -1.29 -10.39
#